data_AF-A0A672F7E2-F1
#
_entry.id   AF-A0A672F7E2-F1
#
_cell.length_a   1.000
_cell.length_b   1.000
_cell.length_c   1.000
_cell.angle_alpha   90.00
_cell.angle_beta   90.00
_cell.angle_gamma   90.00
#
_symmetry.space_group_name_H-M   'P 1'
#
loop_
_entity.id
_entity.type
_entity.pdbx_description
1 polymer ?
#
loop_
_entity_poly.entity_id
_entity_poly.type
_entity_poly.pdbx_seq_one_letter_code
_entity_poly.pdbx_strand_id
1 'polypeptide(L)'
;METFLFFLLLICSVSATQLNAQSDSEIVALLLQTEPKGEETAKTLNNQQNLQRENEVKKVAFSASLLTSGSGHTGPFDTETPVVFRHALTNIGKAYNPDTGFFSAPVRGVYHFEIHIYGLGHETHPSGTYLVKNGQNVVLAYEHQSSGAMKSSNGVTLLLEVGDIVFVRLYRNSRIFDNENHNTIFSGHLVFTM
;
A
#
# COMPACT_ATOMS: atom_id res chain seq x y z
N MET A 1 11.25 -1.56 -25.84
CA MET A 1 12.63 -1.73 -25.31
C MET A 1 12.66 -1.51 -23.80
N GLU A 2 11.92 -0.52 -23.28
CA GLU A 2 11.73 -0.24 -21.85
C GLU A 2 11.17 -1.43 -21.02
N THR A 3 10.15 -2.15 -21.52
CA THR A 3 9.51 -3.26 -20.81
C THR A 3 10.42 -4.46 -20.55
N PHE A 4 11.43 -4.66 -21.40
CA PHE A 4 12.40 -5.75 -21.23
C PHE A 4 13.41 -5.44 -20.12
N LEU A 5 13.71 -4.16 -19.89
CA LEU A 5 14.64 -3.71 -18.86
C LEU A 5 14.03 -3.86 -17.45
N PHE A 6 12.73 -3.59 -17.30
CA PHE A 6 12.02 -3.79 -16.03
C PHE A 6 11.92 -5.26 -15.63
N PHE A 7 11.64 -6.16 -16.58
CA PHE A 7 11.65 -7.61 -16.29
C PHE A 7 13.05 -8.10 -15.92
N LEU A 8 14.11 -7.60 -16.57
CA LEU A 8 15.48 -7.96 -16.23
C LEU A 8 15.87 -7.45 -14.82
N LEU A 9 15.48 -6.23 -14.45
CA LEU A 9 15.72 -5.66 -13.12
C LEU A 9 14.91 -6.36 -12.02
N LEU A 10 13.68 -6.76 -12.30
CA LEU A 10 12.83 -7.51 -11.36
C LEU A 10 13.36 -8.94 -11.16
N ILE A 11 13.75 -9.62 -12.24
CA ILE A 11 14.39 -10.94 -12.17
C ILE A 11 15.74 -10.85 -11.47
N CYS A 12 16.55 -9.82 -11.73
CA CYS A 12 17.84 -9.60 -11.05
C CYS A 12 17.65 -9.30 -9.56
N SER A 13 16.67 -8.49 -9.17
CA SER A 13 16.43 -8.16 -7.76
C SER A 13 15.82 -9.33 -6.96
N VAL A 14 14.91 -10.10 -7.56
CA VAL A 14 14.39 -11.35 -6.97
C VAL A 14 15.48 -12.42 -6.91
N SER A 15 16.29 -12.58 -7.96
CA SER A 15 17.38 -13.55 -7.98
C SER A 15 18.49 -13.17 -7.01
N ALA A 16 18.86 -11.90 -6.89
CA ALA A 16 19.88 -11.45 -5.94
C ALA A 16 19.41 -11.61 -4.48
N THR A 17 18.13 -11.37 -4.19
CA THR A 17 17.57 -11.58 -2.84
C THR A 17 17.44 -13.06 -2.49
N GLN A 18 17.03 -13.91 -3.45
CA GLN A 18 17.00 -15.37 -3.25
C GLN A 18 18.40 -15.98 -3.14
N LEU A 19 19.36 -15.54 -3.98
CA LEU A 19 20.75 -15.98 -3.91
C LEU A 19 21.39 -15.59 -2.58
N ASN A 20 21.18 -14.35 -2.11
CA ASN A 20 21.69 -13.92 -0.80
C ASN A 20 21.05 -14.71 0.35
N ALA A 21 19.73 -14.95 0.33
CA ALA A 21 19.07 -15.73 1.37
C ALA A 21 19.52 -17.21 1.37
N GLN A 22 19.74 -17.79 0.19
CA GLN A 22 20.26 -19.13 0.01
C GLN A 22 21.69 -19.24 0.57
N SER A 23 22.60 -18.33 0.17
CA SER A 23 23.99 -18.31 0.63
C SER A 23 24.08 -18.09 2.14
N ASP A 24 23.22 -17.24 2.69
CA ASP A 24 23.16 -16.93 4.12
C ASP A 24 22.75 -18.16 4.95
N SER A 25 21.82 -18.98 4.45
CA SER A 25 21.41 -20.23 5.10
C SER A 25 22.52 -21.29 5.07
N GLU A 26 23.26 -21.36 3.97
CA GLU A 26 24.40 -22.28 3.79
C GLU A 26 25.58 -21.88 4.68
N ILE A 27 25.84 -20.59 4.85
CA ILE A 27 26.86 -20.06 5.77
C ILE A 27 26.52 -20.40 7.23
N VAL A 28 25.27 -20.23 7.65
CA VAL A 28 24.84 -20.63 9.02
C VAL A 28 25.02 -22.13 9.22
N ALA A 29 24.61 -22.95 8.26
CA ALA A 29 24.77 -24.41 8.33
C ALA A 29 26.25 -24.83 8.39
N LEU A 30 27.13 -24.16 7.65
CA LEU A 30 28.57 -24.42 7.65
C LEU A 30 29.24 -24.01 8.96
N LEU A 31 28.83 -22.88 9.57
CA LEU A 31 29.36 -22.42 10.86
C LEU A 31 29.00 -23.37 12.00
N LEU A 32 27.83 -24.02 11.95
CA LEU A 32 27.40 -25.03 12.92
C LEU A 32 28.20 -26.33 12.88
N GLN A 33 28.98 -26.58 11.81
CA GLN A 33 29.85 -27.76 11.68
C GLN A 33 31.25 -27.54 12.27
N THR A 34 31.57 -26.33 12.74
CA THR A 34 32.89 -25.97 13.29
C THR A 34 32.88 -25.90 14.83
N GLU A 35 34.07 -25.96 15.45
CA GLU A 35 34.34 -25.88 16.91
C GLU A 35 33.52 -24.80 17.66
N PRO A 36 33.41 -24.82 19.01
CA PRO A 36 32.45 -24.01 19.80
C PRO A 36 32.30 -22.52 19.43
N LYS A 37 33.34 -21.90 18.86
CA LYS A 37 33.33 -20.53 18.35
C LYS A 37 32.43 -20.33 17.11
N GLY A 38 32.27 -21.37 16.29
CA GLY A 38 31.36 -21.41 15.13
C GLY A 38 29.88 -21.41 15.53
N GLU A 39 29.53 -22.08 16.63
CA GLU A 39 28.15 -22.09 17.15
C GLU A 39 27.72 -20.70 17.65
N GLU A 40 28.60 -19.98 18.35
CA GLU A 40 28.34 -18.61 18.80
C GLU A 40 28.22 -17.62 17.63
N THR A 41 29.05 -17.80 16.59
CA THR A 41 29.02 -16.99 15.37
C THR A 41 27.73 -17.26 14.58
N ALA A 42 27.30 -18.52 14.46
CA ALA A 42 26.05 -18.91 13.82
C ALA A 42 24.83 -18.35 14.56
N LYS A 43 24.83 -18.41 15.90
CA LYS A 43 23.78 -17.80 16.74
C LYS A 43 23.68 -16.29 16.52
N THR A 44 24.83 -15.61 16.49
CA THR A 44 24.89 -14.16 16.27
C THR A 44 24.35 -13.78 14.89
N LEU A 45 24.77 -14.49 13.84
CA LEU A 45 24.31 -14.25 12.47
C LEU A 45 22.80 -14.50 12.31
N ASN A 46 22.28 -15.58 12.91
CA ASN A 46 20.86 -15.89 12.88
C ASN A 46 20.03 -14.82 13.62
N ASN A 47 20.52 -14.34 14.77
CA ASN A 47 19.91 -13.22 15.48
C ASN A 47 19.92 -11.94 14.63
N GLN A 48 21.03 -11.65 13.94
CA GLN A 48 21.11 -10.49 13.03
C GLN A 48 20.12 -10.62 11.86
N GLN A 49 19.98 -11.81 11.26
CA GLN A 49 19.01 -12.07 10.20
C GLN A 49 17.56 -11.94 10.69
N ASN A 50 17.27 -12.41 11.91
CA ASN A 50 15.96 -12.24 12.53
C ASN A 50 15.65 -10.77 12.79
N LEU A 51 16.60 -10.02 13.36
CA LEU A 51 16.48 -8.58 13.56
C LEU A 51 16.29 -7.82 12.25
N GLN A 52 17.01 -8.21 11.19
CA GLN A 52 16.83 -7.63 9.85
C GLN A 52 15.44 -7.92 9.29
N ARG A 53 14.97 -9.17 9.37
CA ARG A 53 13.61 -9.53 8.95
C ARG A 53 12.54 -8.78 9.73
N GLU A 54 12.68 -8.70 11.05
CA GLU A 54 11.79 -7.90 11.90
C GLU A 54 11.81 -6.42 11.52
N ASN A 55 12.99 -5.87 11.17
CA ASN A 55 13.12 -4.47 10.77
C ASN A 55 12.51 -4.20 9.39
N GLU A 56 12.56 -5.17 8.46
CA GLU A 56 11.84 -5.08 7.19
C GLU A 56 10.32 -5.13 7.39
N VAL A 57 9.81 -5.92 8.34
CA VAL A 57 8.38 -5.93 8.72
C VAL A 57 7.95 -4.60 9.35
N LYS A 58 8.88 -3.84 9.94
CA LYS A 58 8.64 -2.51 10.53
C LYS A 58 8.62 -1.36 9.50
N LYS A 59 8.84 -1.63 8.21
CA LYS A 59 8.73 -0.63 7.14
C LYS A 59 7.46 -0.89 6.34
N VAL A 60 6.45 -0.04 6.52
CA VAL A 60 5.19 -0.15 5.80
C VAL A 60 4.82 1.20 5.24
N ALA A 61 4.75 1.29 3.92
CA ALA A 61 4.29 2.48 3.23
C ALA A 61 3.76 2.11 1.85
N PHE A 62 2.62 2.65 1.47
CA PHE A 62 2.08 2.51 0.13
C PHE A 62 1.52 3.83 -0.38
N SER A 63 1.51 3.96 -1.70
CA SER A 63 0.77 4.99 -2.41
C SER A 63 0.28 4.38 -3.72
N ALA A 64 -1.02 4.50 -3.96
CA ALA A 64 -1.66 3.94 -5.14
C ALA A 64 -2.57 4.98 -5.80
N SER A 65 -2.55 5.04 -7.13
CA SER A 65 -3.50 5.83 -7.94
C SER A 65 -4.58 4.94 -8.54
N LEU A 66 -5.70 5.58 -8.91
CA LEU A 66 -6.93 4.89 -9.28
C LEU A 66 -6.76 4.02 -10.53
N LEU A 67 -6.23 4.60 -11.61
CA LEU A 67 -6.08 3.93 -12.91
C LEU A 67 -4.62 3.62 -13.22
N THR A 68 -4.38 2.44 -13.80
CA THR A 68 -3.05 2.04 -14.33
C THR A 68 -2.68 2.79 -15.60
N SER A 69 -3.66 3.16 -16.42
CA SER A 69 -3.46 3.89 -17.67
C SER A 69 -4.78 4.49 -18.17
N GLY A 70 -4.68 5.48 -19.06
CA GLY A 70 -5.84 6.12 -19.67
C GLY A 70 -6.52 7.12 -18.74
N SER A 71 -7.76 7.45 -19.07
CA SER A 71 -8.50 8.55 -18.46
C SER A 71 -9.99 8.19 -18.37
N GLY A 72 -10.63 8.49 -17.24
CA GLY A 72 -12.05 8.20 -17.07
C GLY A 72 -12.61 8.40 -15.68
N HIS A 73 -13.93 8.24 -15.60
CA HIS A 73 -14.69 8.29 -14.35
C HIS A 73 -14.83 6.89 -13.72
N THR A 74 -14.79 6.85 -12.39
CA THR A 74 -15.29 5.71 -11.59
C THR A 74 -16.56 6.12 -10.87
N GLY A 75 -17.63 5.34 -11.04
CA GLY A 75 -18.99 5.74 -10.70
C GLY A 75 -19.65 6.63 -11.77
N PRO A 76 -20.86 7.14 -11.52
CA PRO A 76 -21.61 6.99 -10.28
C PRO A 76 -22.19 5.59 -10.08
N PHE A 77 -22.24 5.18 -8.81
CA PHE A 77 -22.95 3.96 -8.38
C PHE A 77 -24.09 4.34 -7.45
N ASP A 78 -25.20 3.62 -7.55
CA ASP A 78 -26.39 3.87 -6.75
C ASP A 78 -26.23 3.45 -5.28
N THR A 79 -25.18 2.69 -4.94
CA THR A 79 -24.77 2.35 -3.57
C THR A 79 -23.31 2.71 -3.29
N GLU A 80 -22.96 2.85 -2.02
CA GLU A 80 -21.55 3.02 -1.65
C GLU A 80 -20.74 1.78 -2.07
N THR A 81 -19.69 1.98 -2.86
CA THR A 81 -18.99 0.87 -3.55
C THR A 81 -17.49 0.93 -3.27
N PRO A 82 -16.84 -0.16 -2.84
CA PRO A 82 -15.39 -0.19 -2.67
C PRO A 82 -14.65 0.19 -3.95
N VAL A 83 -13.60 0.99 -3.83
CA VAL A 83 -12.80 1.48 -4.96
C VAL A 83 -11.42 0.86 -4.89
N VAL A 84 -10.99 0.28 -6.01
CA VAL A 84 -9.67 -0.35 -6.17
C VAL A 84 -8.72 0.65 -6.82
N PHE A 85 -7.67 1.07 -6.12
CA PHE A 85 -6.60 1.89 -6.67
C PHE A 85 -5.55 0.96 -7.29
N ARG A 86 -5.67 0.74 -8.60
CA ARG A 86 -5.00 -0.37 -9.29
C ARG A 86 -3.51 -0.13 -9.52
N HIS A 87 -3.07 1.12 -9.51
CA HIS A 87 -1.70 1.46 -9.82
C HIS A 87 -0.91 1.76 -8.54
N ALA A 88 -0.21 0.76 -8.01
CA ALA A 88 0.67 0.94 -6.86
C ALA A 88 1.97 1.65 -7.30
N LEU A 89 2.14 2.91 -6.91
CA LEU A 89 3.39 3.66 -7.10
C LEU A 89 4.48 3.16 -6.14
N THR A 90 4.08 2.93 -4.88
CA THR A 90 4.92 2.38 -3.82
C THR A 90 4.12 1.36 -3.03
N ASN A 91 4.75 0.27 -2.58
CA ASN A 91 4.12 -0.75 -1.73
C ASN A 91 5.17 -1.49 -0.86
N ILE A 92 5.89 -0.74 -0.04
CA ILE A 92 6.87 -1.29 0.91
C ILE A 92 6.14 -2.02 2.03
N GLY A 93 6.62 -3.22 2.38
CA GLY A 93 5.95 -4.14 3.30
C GLY A 93 4.80 -4.92 2.67
N LYS A 94 4.44 -4.64 1.39
CA LYS A 94 3.42 -5.36 0.60
C LYS A 94 2.06 -5.50 1.33
N ALA A 95 1.73 -4.51 2.16
CA ALA A 95 0.52 -4.49 2.96
C ALA A 95 -0.72 -4.02 2.17
N TYR A 96 -0.52 -3.35 1.03
CA TYR A 96 -1.58 -2.96 0.11
C TYR A 96 -1.73 -3.96 -1.03
N ASN A 97 -2.96 -4.37 -1.34
CA ASN A 97 -3.27 -5.27 -2.45
C ASN A 97 -3.99 -4.48 -3.57
N PRO A 98 -3.33 -4.24 -4.73
CA PRO A 98 -3.91 -3.46 -5.84
C PRO A 98 -5.00 -4.19 -6.63
N ASP A 99 -5.19 -5.49 -6.43
CA ASP A 99 -6.29 -6.25 -7.05
C ASP A 99 -7.61 -6.07 -6.30
N THR A 100 -7.52 -5.86 -4.98
CA THR A 100 -8.68 -5.72 -4.07
C THR A 100 -8.91 -4.31 -3.56
N GLY A 101 -7.87 -3.46 -3.56
CA GLY A 101 -7.92 -2.11 -3.02
C GLY A 101 -7.70 -2.04 -1.51
N PHE A 102 -7.33 -3.16 -0.87
CA PHE A 102 -7.28 -3.28 0.58
C PHE A 102 -5.85 -3.14 1.11
N PHE A 103 -5.70 -2.34 2.15
CA PHE A 103 -4.56 -2.35 3.04
C PHE A 103 -4.87 -3.27 4.22
N SER A 104 -3.98 -4.20 4.54
CA SER A 104 -4.07 -5.05 5.74
C SER A 104 -2.88 -4.77 6.66
N ALA A 105 -3.13 -4.39 7.92
CA ALA A 105 -2.08 -4.06 8.86
C ALA A 105 -1.21 -5.30 9.19
N PRO A 106 0.09 -5.32 8.84
CA PRO A 106 0.94 -6.49 9.09
C PRO A 106 1.43 -6.56 10.54
N VAL A 107 1.44 -5.42 11.25
CA VAL A 107 1.85 -5.30 12.65
C VAL A 107 0.89 -4.39 13.39
N ARG A 108 0.84 -4.54 14.71
CA ARG A 108 0.11 -3.59 15.56
C ARG A 108 0.88 -2.27 15.62
N GLY A 109 0.21 -1.16 15.34
CA GLY A 109 0.88 0.13 15.25
C GLY A 109 -0.03 1.30 14.97
N VAL A 110 0.56 2.49 15.02
CA VAL A 110 -0.10 3.73 14.62
C VAL A 110 0.22 3.99 13.16
N TYR A 111 -0.83 4.11 12.33
CA TYR A 111 -0.74 4.33 10.90
C TYR A 111 -1.38 5.65 10.52
N HIS A 112 -0.81 6.34 9.55
CA HIS A 112 -1.43 7.50 8.92
C HIS A 112 -1.90 7.14 7.53
N PHE A 113 -3.11 7.59 7.17
CA PHE A 113 -3.68 7.43 5.84
C PHE A 113 -4.22 8.74 5.33
N GLU A 114 -4.14 8.92 4.02
CA GLU A 114 -4.70 10.07 3.33
C GLU A 114 -5.31 9.65 1.99
N ILE A 115 -6.36 10.37 1.61
CA ILE A 115 -7.03 10.24 0.33
C ILE A 115 -7.07 11.60 -0.33
N HIS A 116 -6.68 11.65 -1.60
CA HIS A 116 -6.82 12.83 -2.46
C HIS A 116 -7.66 12.38 -3.65
N ILE A 117 -8.83 12.99 -3.84
CA ILE A 117 -9.73 12.67 -4.94
C ILE A 117 -9.86 13.86 -5.88
N TYR A 118 -9.90 13.55 -7.18
CA TYR A 118 -10.17 14.53 -8.22
C TYR A 118 -11.52 14.26 -8.86
N GLY A 119 -12.24 15.34 -9.15
CA GLY A 119 -13.57 15.33 -9.70
C GLY A 119 -13.73 16.36 -10.79
N LEU A 120 -14.51 16.03 -11.82
CA LEU A 120 -15.03 17.01 -12.77
C LEU A 120 -16.45 17.37 -12.36
N GLY A 121 -16.74 18.67 -12.31
CA GLY A 121 -18.03 19.22 -11.90
C GLY A 121 -19.20 18.58 -12.65
N HIS A 122 -20.31 18.41 -11.94
CA HIS A 122 -21.54 17.86 -12.47
C HIS A 122 -22.74 18.38 -11.69
N GLU A 123 -23.86 18.60 -12.37
CA GLU A 123 -25.08 19.14 -11.76
C GLU A 123 -25.64 18.26 -10.64
N THR A 124 -25.50 16.93 -10.78
CA THR A 124 -26.17 15.96 -9.89
C THR A 124 -25.22 14.96 -9.23
N HIS A 125 -23.95 14.94 -9.63
CA HIS A 125 -22.98 13.93 -9.17
C HIS A 125 -21.82 14.61 -8.44
N PRO A 126 -21.77 14.54 -7.10
CA PRO A 126 -20.61 15.01 -6.35
C PRO A 126 -19.38 14.13 -6.62
N SER A 127 -18.23 14.54 -6.10
CA SER A 127 -17.07 13.68 -5.93
C SER A 127 -16.84 13.44 -4.44
N GLY A 128 -16.89 12.18 -4.03
CA GLY A 128 -16.70 11.87 -2.61
C GLY A 128 -16.35 10.42 -2.34
N THR A 129 -15.48 10.22 -1.36
CA THR A 129 -15.02 8.91 -0.91
C THR A 129 -14.86 8.86 0.61
N TYR A 130 -15.18 7.71 1.18
CA TYR A 130 -14.86 7.39 2.56
C TYR A 130 -13.55 6.62 2.64
N LEU A 131 -12.74 6.93 3.65
CA LEU A 131 -11.78 5.98 4.19
C LEU A 131 -12.49 5.09 5.20
N VAL A 132 -12.33 3.79 5.06
CA VAL A 132 -13.08 2.77 5.78
C VAL A 132 -12.11 1.88 6.56
N LYS A 133 -12.40 1.63 7.84
CA LYS A 133 -11.71 0.64 8.69
C LYS A 133 -12.69 -0.48 9.04
N ASN A 134 -12.35 -1.73 8.71
CA ASN A 134 -13.16 -2.92 9.03
C ASN A 134 -14.65 -2.76 8.68
N GLY A 135 -14.95 -2.16 7.53
CA GLY A 135 -16.31 -1.91 7.04
C GLY A 135 -16.99 -0.64 7.55
N GLN A 136 -16.42 0.04 8.55
CA GLN A 136 -16.96 1.29 9.12
C GLN A 136 -16.32 2.52 8.48
N ASN A 137 -17.14 3.50 8.08
CA ASN A 137 -16.67 4.76 7.51
C ASN A 137 -15.99 5.60 8.62
N VAL A 138 -14.77 6.08 8.38
CA VAL A 138 -13.95 6.80 9.36
C VAL A 138 -13.90 8.30 9.05
N VAL A 139 -13.48 8.66 7.84
CA VAL A 139 -13.43 10.05 7.36
C VAL A 139 -13.95 10.14 5.93
N LEU A 140 -14.47 11.31 5.55
CA LEU A 140 -15.04 11.61 4.24
C LEU A 140 -14.23 12.72 3.58
N ALA A 141 -13.76 12.48 2.34
CA ALA A 141 -13.42 13.54 1.40
C ALA A 141 -14.63 13.73 0.49
N TYR A 142 -15.20 14.93 0.44
CA TYR A 142 -16.40 15.21 -0.35
C TYR A 142 -16.40 16.63 -0.87
N GLU A 143 -16.84 16.78 -2.12
CA GLU A 143 -17.14 18.07 -2.71
C GLU A 143 -18.22 17.95 -3.78
N HIS A 144 -18.98 19.02 -3.96
CA HIS A 144 -19.99 19.12 -5.01
C HIS A 144 -19.93 20.50 -5.65
N GLN A 145 -19.65 20.54 -6.94
CA GLN A 145 -19.80 21.75 -7.76
C GLN A 145 -20.34 21.35 -9.14
N SER A 146 -21.14 22.24 -9.74
CA SER A 146 -21.82 21.97 -11.00
C SER A 146 -20.89 21.99 -12.22
N SER A 147 -19.76 22.69 -12.15
CA SER A 147 -18.83 22.88 -13.26
C SER A 147 -17.38 22.97 -12.78
N GLY A 148 -16.42 23.01 -13.72
CA GLY A 148 -14.99 23.07 -13.42
C GLY A 148 -14.42 21.74 -12.92
N ALA A 149 -13.31 21.81 -12.19
CA ALA A 149 -12.67 20.66 -11.56
C ALA A 149 -12.46 20.92 -10.07
N MET A 150 -12.49 19.86 -9.28
CA MET A 150 -12.34 19.91 -7.83
C MET A 150 -11.32 18.89 -7.35
N LYS A 151 -10.62 19.23 -6.26
CA LYS A 151 -9.81 18.29 -5.50
C LYS A 151 -10.27 18.34 -4.05
N SER A 152 -10.73 17.20 -3.54
CA SER A 152 -11.08 17.03 -2.13
C SER A 152 -10.12 16.04 -1.50
N SER A 153 -9.74 16.28 -0.25
CA SER A 153 -8.84 15.39 0.47
C SER A 153 -9.20 15.30 1.94
N ASN A 154 -8.83 14.18 2.54
CA ASN A 154 -8.94 13.97 3.99
C ASN A 154 -7.91 12.94 4.43
N GLY A 155 -7.57 12.92 5.72
CA GLY A 155 -6.61 11.99 6.27
C GLY A 155 -6.90 11.69 7.74
N VAL A 156 -6.38 10.57 8.21
CA VAL A 156 -6.61 10.09 9.57
C VAL A 156 -5.43 9.28 10.07
N THR A 157 -5.14 9.40 11.36
CA THR A 157 -4.18 8.56 12.08
C THR A 157 -4.94 7.56 12.94
N LEU A 158 -4.65 6.27 12.76
CA LEU A 158 -5.38 5.17 13.39
C LEU A 158 -4.42 4.21 14.09
N LEU A 159 -4.80 3.76 15.28
CA LEU A 159 -4.26 2.54 15.87
C LEU A 159 -4.90 1.35 15.18
N LEU A 160 -4.07 0.49 14.58
CA LEU A 160 -4.51 -0.75 13.93
C LEU A 160 -3.95 -1.96 14.67
N GLU A 161 -4.78 -2.98 14.79
CA GLU A 161 -4.37 -4.32 15.19
C GLU A 161 -3.94 -5.13 13.96
N VAL A 162 -3.17 -6.21 14.18
CA VAL A 162 -2.75 -7.09 13.08
C VAL A 162 -3.97 -7.64 12.35
N GLY A 163 -4.00 -7.47 11.03
CA GLY A 163 -5.11 -7.91 10.18
C GLY A 163 -6.28 -6.93 10.06
N ASP A 164 -6.25 -5.79 10.73
CA ASP A 164 -7.21 -4.70 10.46
C ASP A 164 -7.11 -4.27 8.98
N ILE A 165 -8.26 -4.08 8.35
CA ILE A 165 -8.38 -3.74 6.93
C ILE A 165 -8.78 -2.27 6.79
N VAL A 166 -8.01 -1.53 5.99
CA VAL A 166 -8.32 -0.15 5.59
C VAL A 166 -8.45 -0.05 4.07
N PHE A 167 -9.52 0.58 3.60
CA PHE A 167 -9.78 0.75 2.16
C PHE A 167 -10.63 1.99 1.87
N VAL A 168 -10.84 2.26 0.59
CA VAL A 168 -11.63 3.42 0.14
C VAL A 168 -12.96 2.96 -0.44
N ARG A 169 -14.03 3.67 -0.12
CA ARG A 169 -15.38 3.44 -0.66
C ARG A 169 -15.92 4.70 -1.30
N LEU A 170 -16.47 4.59 -2.51
CA LEU A 170 -17.13 5.70 -3.20
C LEU A 170 -18.42 6.08 -2.47
N TYR A 171 -18.63 7.37 -2.27
CA TYR A 171 -19.90 7.90 -1.75
C TYR A 171 -21.03 7.62 -2.76
N ARG A 172 -22.23 7.31 -2.26
CA ARG A 172 -23.39 7.01 -3.11
C ARG A 172 -23.64 8.12 -4.13
N ASN A 173 -23.90 7.74 -5.38
CA ASN A 173 -24.16 8.64 -6.51
C ASN A 173 -23.03 9.64 -6.82
N SER A 174 -21.84 9.46 -6.24
CA SER A 174 -20.67 10.28 -6.53
C SER A 174 -19.85 9.66 -7.66
N ARG A 175 -19.05 10.46 -8.35
CA ARG A 175 -18.07 10.00 -9.35
C ARG A 175 -16.73 10.65 -9.06
N ILE A 176 -15.65 9.90 -9.22
CA ILE A 176 -14.27 10.41 -9.18
C ILE A 176 -13.64 10.23 -10.54
N PHE A 177 -12.60 11.01 -10.84
CA PHE A 177 -11.91 10.99 -12.12
C PHE A 177 -10.42 10.75 -11.90
N ASP A 178 -9.81 10.01 -12.81
CA ASP A 178 -8.37 9.89 -12.89
C ASP A 178 -7.92 9.86 -14.35
N ASN A 179 -6.65 10.20 -14.57
CA ASN A 179 -6.02 10.19 -15.88
C ASN A 179 -4.52 9.90 -15.75
N GLU A 180 -3.77 10.09 -16.83
CA GLU A 180 -2.33 9.83 -16.89
C GLU A 180 -1.50 10.66 -15.89
N ASN A 181 -2.09 11.70 -15.29
CA ASN A 181 -1.44 12.50 -14.25
C ASN A 181 -1.67 11.96 -12.82
N HIS A 182 -2.40 10.84 -12.66
CA HIS A 182 -2.63 10.17 -11.37
C HIS A 182 -3.17 11.14 -10.30
N ASN A 183 -4.29 11.79 -10.59
CA ASN A 183 -4.87 12.83 -9.77
C ASN A 183 -5.57 12.32 -8.51
N THR A 184 -6.04 11.06 -8.55
CA THR A 184 -6.77 10.43 -7.45
C THR A 184 -5.88 9.36 -6.80
N ILE A 185 -5.44 9.62 -5.56
CA ILE A 185 -4.44 8.84 -4.84
C ILE A 185 -4.97 8.42 -3.46
N PHE A 186 -4.64 7.19 -3.07
CA PHE A 186 -4.77 6.67 -1.71
C PHE A 186 -3.39 6.27 -1.20
N SER A 187 -2.99 6.84 -0.07
CA SER A 187 -1.68 6.59 0.54
C SER A 187 -1.82 6.24 2.02
N GLY A 188 -0.85 5.50 2.53
CA GLY A 188 -0.74 5.25 3.96
C GLY A 188 0.60 4.66 4.37
N HIS A 189 0.98 4.86 5.62
CA HIS A 189 2.25 4.37 6.16
C HIS A 189 2.18 4.13 7.67
N LEU A 190 3.03 3.23 8.15
CA LEU A 190 3.27 3.00 9.57
C LEU A 190 4.08 4.17 10.13
N VAL A 191 3.57 4.80 11.19
CA VAL A 191 4.28 5.84 11.92
C VAL A 191 5.22 5.21 12.94
N PHE A 192 4.68 4.30 13.77
CA PHE A 192 5.47 3.49 14.71
C PHE A 192 4.67 2.26 15.18
N THR A 193 5.40 1.21 15.54
CA THR A 193 4.84 0.00 16.16
C THR A 193 4.50 0.21 17.63
N MET A 194 3.54 -0.56 18.16
CA MET A 194 3.17 -0.58 19.59
C MET A 194 3.72 -1.79 20.34
#